data_AF-A0A350J081-F1
#
_entry.id   AF-A0A350J081-F1
#
_cell.length_a   1.000
_cell.length_b   1.000
_cell.length_c   1.000
_cell.angle_alpha   90.00
_cell.angle_beta   90.00
_cell.angle_gamma   90.00
#
_symmetry.space_group_name_H-M   'P 1'
#
loop_
_entity.id
_entity.type
_entity.pdbx_description
1 polymer ?
#
loop_
_entity_poly.entity_id
_entity_poly.type
_entity_poly.pdbx_seq_one_letter_code
_entity_poly.pdbx_strand_id
1 'polypeptide(L)'
;MANLISRLFNEDARKIKKLEKKIQPILELEETYKNMSDDELKAMTPKLKERLANGETLDDIYVEAFATAREAARRVIGEFPYPCQLMGATVMQGGDIAEMKTGEGKTLVSTLPAYLNALEGKGVHIVTVNDYLAKRDAEWMGKVHEFLGLKVGVILNSMKNDERR
;
A
#
# COMPACT_ATOMS: atom_id res chain seq x y z
N MET A 1 1.65 7.83 34.71
CA MET A 1 2.06 9.18 34.23
C MET A 1 3.52 9.11 33.80
N ALA A 2 3.82 9.39 32.54
CA ALA A 2 5.19 9.28 32.02
C ALA A 2 5.99 10.56 32.35
N ASN A 3 7.05 10.45 33.15
CA ASN A 3 7.92 11.57 33.55
C ASN A 3 8.76 12.10 32.38
N LEU A 4 9.19 13.36 32.45
CA LEU A 4 9.92 14.09 31.39
C LEU A 4 11.13 13.33 30.80
N ILE A 5 11.82 12.53 31.63
CA ILE A 5 12.94 11.67 31.22
C ILE A 5 12.47 10.54 30.28
N SER A 6 11.34 9.90 30.57
CA SER A 6 10.80 8.83 29.71
C SER A 6 10.35 9.31 28.34
N ARG A 7 9.96 10.59 28.19
CA ARG A 7 9.66 11.21 26.89
C ARG A 7 10.91 11.44 26.04
N LEU A 8 12.06 11.70 26.67
CA LEU A 8 13.33 11.92 25.95
C LEU A 8 13.93 10.62 25.42
N PHE A 9 13.71 9.48 26.10
CA PHE A 9 14.26 8.17 25.73
C PHE A 9 13.26 7.22 25.03
N ASN A 10 12.06 7.68 24.67
CA ASN A 10 11.10 6.85 23.96
C ASN A 10 11.47 6.73 22.47
N GLU A 11 12.13 5.62 22.11
CA GLU A 11 12.52 5.32 20.73
C GLU A 11 11.32 5.18 19.79
N ASP A 12 10.21 4.60 20.27
CA ASP A 12 9.00 4.41 19.48
C ASP A 12 8.39 5.76 19.09
N ALA A 13 8.34 6.71 20.02
CA ALA A 13 7.88 8.07 19.73
C ALA A 13 8.75 8.76 18.67
N ARG A 14 10.08 8.50 18.67
CA ARG A 14 10.99 9.02 17.64
C ARG A 14 10.76 8.35 16.29
N LYS A 15 10.53 7.03 16.26
CA LYS A 15 10.20 6.28 15.03
C LYS A 15 8.88 6.75 14.44
N ILE A 16 7.84 6.89 15.26
CA ILE A 16 6.53 7.43 14.84
C ILE A 16 6.70 8.83 14.24
N LYS A 17 7.43 9.73 14.89
CA LYS A 17 7.66 11.08 14.35
C LYS A 17 8.40 11.08 13.00
N LYS A 18 9.31 10.12 12.78
CA LYS A 18 9.96 9.94 11.47
C LYS A 18 8.96 9.45 10.42
N LEU A 19 8.08 8.51 10.77
CA LEU A 19 7.03 8.01 9.89
C LEU A 19 6.02 9.11 9.52
N GLU A 20 5.57 9.90 10.50
CA GLU A 20 4.71 11.07 10.27
C GLU A 20 5.33 12.02 9.23
N LYS A 21 6.62 12.34 9.38
CA LYS A 21 7.36 13.13 8.38
C LYS A 21 7.43 12.45 7.01
N LYS A 22 7.62 11.13 6.97
CA LYS A 22 7.75 10.38 5.71
C LYS A 22 6.43 10.28 4.95
N ILE A 23 5.29 10.26 5.64
CA ILE A 23 3.97 10.22 4.99
C ILE A 23 3.43 11.60 4.62
N GLN A 24 3.98 12.67 5.18
CA GLN A 24 3.48 14.03 4.97
C GLN A 24 3.37 14.42 3.48
N PRO A 25 4.35 14.13 2.59
CA PRO A 25 4.21 14.40 1.17
C PRO A 25 3.03 13.66 0.50
N ILE A 26 2.67 12.46 0.98
CA ILE A 26 1.50 11.72 0.47
C ILE A 26 0.21 12.43 0.86
N LEU A 27 0.14 12.95 2.08
CA LEU A 27 -1.03 13.70 2.57
C LEU A 27 -1.23 15.01 1.78
N GLU A 28 -0.13 15.68 1.43
CA GLU A 28 -0.14 16.93 0.66
C GLU A 28 -0.65 16.76 -0.78
N LEU A 29 -0.53 15.55 -1.34
CA LEU A 29 -1.03 15.22 -2.67
C LEU A 29 -2.53 14.88 -2.71
N GLU A 30 -3.21 14.81 -1.58
CA GLU A 30 -4.61 14.35 -1.49
C GLU A 30 -5.56 15.13 -2.41
N GLU A 31 -5.56 16.46 -2.35
CA GLU A 31 -6.44 17.27 -3.21
C GLU A 31 -6.06 17.18 -4.70
N THR A 32 -4.77 17.04 -5.01
CA THR A 32 -4.32 16.85 -6.40
C THR A 32 -4.87 15.55 -6.98
N TYR A 33 -4.75 14.44 -6.25
CA TYR A 33 -5.18 13.11 -6.73
C TYR A 33 -6.69 12.96 -6.69
N LYS A 34 -7.36 13.60 -5.73
CA LYS A 34 -8.82 13.67 -5.68
C LYS A 34 -9.43 14.35 -6.90
N ASN A 35 -8.75 15.34 -7.47
CA ASN A 35 -9.21 16.08 -8.64
C ASN A 35 -8.88 15.40 -9.98
N MET A 36 -8.09 14.31 -9.97
CA MET A 36 -7.85 13.51 -11.18
C MET A 36 -9.14 12.80 -11.62
N SER A 37 -9.33 12.65 -12.92
CA SER A 37 -10.27 11.68 -13.50
C SER A 37 -9.78 10.24 -13.26
N ASP A 38 -10.66 9.26 -13.46
CA ASP A 38 -10.29 7.85 -13.34
C ASP A 38 -9.20 7.47 -14.35
N ASP A 39 -9.24 8.03 -15.56
CA ASP A 39 -8.26 7.74 -16.60
C ASP A 39 -6.88 8.33 -16.27
N GLU A 40 -6.83 9.55 -15.71
CA GLU A 40 -5.60 10.15 -15.22
C GLU A 40 -4.98 9.35 -14.07
N LEU A 41 -5.82 8.88 -13.13
CA LEU A 41 -5.37 8.07 -12.00
C LEU A 41 -4.81 6.72 -12.47
N LYS A 42 -5.47 6.07 -13.44
CA LYS A 42 -4.99 4.84 -14.08
C LYS A 42 -3.71 5.05 -14.86
N ALA A 43 -3.57 6.21 -15.51
CA ALA A 43 -2.36 6.58 -16.26
C ALA A 43 -1.13 6.78 -15.37
N MET A 44 -1.29 6.87 -14.04
CA MET A 44 -0.16 6.86 -13.12
C MET A 44 0.62 5.55 -13.16
N THR A 45 -0.04 4.40 -13.32
CA THR A 45 0.64 3.10 -13.38
C THR A 45 1.68 3.02 -14.51
N PRO A 46 1.34 3.26 -15.81
CA PRO A 46 2.33 3.25 -16.87
C PRO A 46 3.40 4.33 -16.69
N LYS A 47 3.04 5.53 -16.22
CA LYS A 47 3.99 6.61 -15.95
C LYS A 47 5.04 6.22 -14.89
N LEU A 48 4.62 5.60 -13.80
CA LEU A 48 5.53 5.18 -12.72
C LEU A 48 6.39 3.99 -13.18
N LYS A 49 5.84 3.07 -13.97
CA LYS A 49 6.63 2.00 -14.61
C LYS A 49 7.69 2.53 -15.56
N GLU A 50 7.37 3.56 -16.34
CA GLU A 50 8.32 4.24 -17.23
C GLU A 50 9.45 4.91 -16.43
N ARG A 51 9.13 5.58 -15.32
CA ARG A 51 10.15 6.15 -14.40
C ARG A 51 11.11 5.08 -13.87
N LEU A 52 10.60 3.94 -13.43
CA LEU A 52 11.44 2.80 -13.02
C LEU A 52 12.32 2.28 -14.17
N ALA A 53 11.75 2.16 -15.38
CA ALA A 53 12.52 1.76 -16.56
C ALA A 53 13.63 2.76 -16.92
N ASN A 54 13.44 4.04 -16.60
CA ASN A 54 14.42 5.12 -16.77
C ASN A 54 15.45 5.20 -15.63
N GLY A 55 15.42 4.28 -14.66
CA GLY A 55 16.43 4.14 -13.61
C GLY A 55 16.07 4.76 -12.26
N GLU A 56 14.86 5.29 -12.10
CA GLU A 56 14.37 5.65 -10.77
C GLU A 56 14.11 4.41 -9.91
N THR A 57 14.21 4.57 -8.59
CA THR A 57 13.99 3.51 -7.62
C THR A 57 12.57 3.52 -7.06
N LEU A 58 12.18 2.46 -6.35
CA LEU A 58 10.91 2.43 -5.62
C LEU A 58 10.78 3.54 -4.57
N ASP A 59 11.91 3.96 -3.97
CA ASP A 59 11.92 5.06 -3.00
C ASP A 59 11.67 6.41 -3.69
N ASP A 60 12.14 6.60 -4.94
CA ASP A 60 11.95 7.83 -5.71
C ASP A 60 10.50 8.03 -6.13
N ILE A 61 9.77 6.94 -6.39
CA ILE A 61 8.36 6.97 -6.82
C ILE A 61 7.37 6.66 -5.70
N TYR A 62 7.87 6.46 -4.47
CA TYR A 62 7.11 5.99 -3.31
C TYR A 62 5.88 6.86 -3.04
N VAL A 63 6.06 8.17 -3.05
CA VAL A 63 5.03 9.15 -2.67
C VAL A 63 3.87 9.11 -3.65
N GLU A 64 4.16 9.18 -4.94
CA GLU A 64 3.16 9.16 -6.00
C GLU A 64 2.47 7.80 -6.09
N ALA A 65 3.21 6.69 -5.94
CA ALA A 65 2.62 5.37 -5.95
C ALA A 65 1.63 5.18 -4.78
N PHE A 66 2.01 5.63 -3.58
CA PHE A 66 1.13 5.55 -2.40
C PHE A 66 -0.09 6.48 -2.55
N ALA A 67 0.08 7.70 -3.07
CA ALA A 67 -1.03 8.60 -3.35
C ALA A 67 -2.00 8.00 -4.38
N THR A 68 -1.49 7.39 -5.45
CA THR A 68 -2.31 6.68 -6.46
C THR A 68 -3.12 5.55 -5.82
N ALA A 69 -2.48 4.65 -5.07
CA ALA A 69 -3.16 3.52 -4.44
C ALA A 69 -4.19 3.96 -3.39
N ARG A 70 -3.84 4.96 -2.57
CA ARG A 70 -4.71 5.55 -1.54
C ARG A 70 -5.98 6.12 -2.17
N GLU A 71 -5.84 6.84 -3.27
CA GLU A 71 -6.96 7.42 -4.00
C GLU A 71 -7.81 6.36 -4.72
N ALA A 72 -7.17 5.35 -5.32
CA ALA A 72 -7.89 4.25 -5.96
C ALA A 72 -8.75 3.47 -4.95
N ALA A 73 -8.26 3.24 -3.73
CA ALA A 73 -9.05 2.61 -2.68
C ALA A 73 -10.34 3.39 -2.39
N ARG A 74 -10.24 4.72 -2.31
CA ARG A 74 -11.41 5.59 -2.07
C ARG A 74 -12.46 5.45 -3.16
N ARG A 75 -12.03 5.43 -4.43
CA ARG A 75 -12.94 5.34 -5.58
C ARG A 75 -13.60 3.98 -5.72
N VAL A 76 -12.81 2.92 -5.51
CA VAL A 76 -13.21 1.57 -5.90
C VAL A 76 -13.92 0.82 -4.77
N ILE A 77 -13.47 1.00 -3.54
CA ILE A 77 -14.01 0.30 -2.38
C ILE A 77 -14.60 1.24 -1.31
N GLY A 78 -14.56 2.55 -1.54
CA GLY A 78 -15.13 3.55 -0.62
C GLY A 78 -14.32 3.77 0.66
N GLU A 79 -13.12 3.18 0.76
CA GLU A 79 -12.24 3.31 1.92
C GLU A 79 -11.03 4.16 1.59
N PHE A 80 -10.67 5.08 2.48
CA PHE A 80 -9.52 5.96 2.28
C PHE A 80 -8.49 5.75 3.38
N PRO A 81 -7.29 5.24 3.06
CA PRO A 81 -6.29 4.96 4.09
C PRO A 81 -5.99 6.16 4.99
N TYR A 82 -6.11 5.95 6.31
CA TYR A 82 -5.81 6.93 7.35
C TYR A 82 -4.29 7.17 7.49
N PRO A 83 -3.86 8.28 8.12
CA PRO A 83 -2.44 8.53 8.37
C PRO A 83 -1.72 7.38 9.10
N CYS A 84 -2.36 6.74 10.10
CA CYS A 84 -1.78 5.58 10.79
C CYS A 84 -1.58 4.38 9.85
N GLN A 85 -2.48 4.18 8.89
CA GLN A 85 -2.38 3.12 7.89
C GLN A 85 -1.28 3.41 6.88
N LEU A 86 -1.10 4.68 6.47
CA LEU A 86 0.05 5.08 5.65
C LEU A 86 1.36 4.81 6.37
N MET A 87 1.45 5.10 7.67
CA MET A 87 2.64 4.77 8.46
C MET A 87 2.88 3.25 8.50
N GLY A 88 1.85 2.44 8.72
CA GLY A 88 1.95 0.98 8.67
C GLY A 88 2.44 0.48 7.31
N ALA A 89 1.88 1.00 6.22
CA ALA A 89 2.31 0.69 4.86
C ALA A 89 3.76 1.11 4.59
N THR A 90 4.19 2.25 5.15
CA THR A 90 5.58 2.74 5.06
C THR A 90 6.56 1.79 5.75
N VAL A 91 6.17 1.26 6.92
CA VAL A 91 6.95 0.27 7.68
C VAL A 91 7.07 -1.03 6.89
N MET A 92 5.97 -1.53 6.32
CA MET A 92 5.97 -2.72 5.46
C MET A 92 6.83 -2.53 4.22
N GLN A 93 6.75 -1.36 3.56
CA GLN A 93 7.59 -1.02 2.41
C GLN A 93 9.09 -1.03 2.76
N GLY A 94 9.43 -0.62 3.99
CA GLY A 94 10.80 -0.67 4.50
C GLY A 94 11.29 -2.07 4.87
N GLY A 95 10.47 -3.12 4.68
CA GLY A 95 10.81 -4.50 4.99
C GLY A 95 10.68 -4.88 6.47
N ASP A 96 9.96 -4.08 7.27
CA ASP A 96 9.77 -4.30 8.70
C ASP A 96 8.31 -4.67 9.03
N ILE A 97 8.05 -5.12 10.25
CA ILE A 97 6.74 -5.57 10.72
C ILE A 97 5.93 -4.39 11.26
N ALA A 98 4.83 -4.06 10.61
CA ALA A 98 3.87 -3.08 11.11
C ALA A 98 2.92 -3.72 12.14
N GLU A 99 3.19 -3.52 13.44
CA GLU A 99 2.24 -3.91 14.49
C GLU A 99 1.03 -2.97 14.50
N MET A 100 -0.10 -3.48 14.02
CA MET A 100 -1.38 -2.77 14.00
C MET A 100 -2.43 -3.59 14.73
N LYS A 101 -3.19 -2.96 15.63
CA LYS A 101 -4.25 -3.63 16.39
C LYS A 101 -5.36 -4.18 15.48
N THR A 102 -6.16 -5.09 15.99
CA THR A 102 -7.35 -5.59 15.26
C THR A 102 -8.32 -4.44 15.04
N GLY A 103 -8.85 -4.33 13.82
CA GLY A 103 -9.73 -3.22 13.42
C GLY A 103 -9.02 -2.05 12.73
N GLU A 104 -7.68 -1.97 12.79
CA GLU A 104 -6.91 -0.87 12.16
C GLU A 104 -6.80 -0.99 10.62
N GLY A 105 -7.49 -1.94 9.99
CA GLY A 105 -7.53 -2.09 8.52
C GLY A 105 -6.23 -2.63 7.87
N LYS A 106 -5.57 -3.62 8.49
CA LYS A 106 -4.37 -4.29 7.95
C LYS A 106 -4.51 -4.77 6.50
N THR A 107 -5.70 -5.24 6.11
CA THR A 107 -5.99 -5.70 4.75
C THR A 107 -5.85 -4.55 3.75
N LEU A 108 -6.48 -3.39 4.02
CA LEU A 108 -6.36 -2.19 3.20
C LEU A 108 -4.92 -1.68 3.12
N VAL A 109 -4.21 -1.66 4.26
CA VAL A 109 -2.81 -1.22 4.35
C VAL A 109 -1.91 -1.96 3.37
N SER A 110 -2.14 -3.26 3.17
CA SER A 110 -1.30 -4.08 2.28
C SER A 110 -1.35 -3.65 0.81
N THR A 111 -2.42 -2.96 0.37
CA THR A 111 -2.58 -2.52 -1.02
C THR A 111 -1.54 -1.49 -1.45
N LEU A 112 -1.05 -0.65 -0.55
CA LEU A 112 -0.10 0.41 -0.88
C LEU A 112 1.30 -0.12 -1.22
N PRO A 113 1.97 -0.87 -0.32
CA PRO A 113 3.27 -1.46 -0.65
C PRO A 113 3.14 -2.53 -1.74
N ALA A 114 2.03 -3.29 -1.78
CA ALA A 114 1.84 -4.27 -2.86
C ALA A 114 1.75 -3.60 -4.23
N TYR A 115 1.02 -2.48 -4.35
CA TYR A 115 0.95 -1.71 -5.59
C TYR A 115 2.34 -1.20 -6.00
N LEU A 116 3.06 -0.53 -5.09
CA LEU A 116 4.40 0.02 -5.38
C LEU A 116 5.38 -1.06 -5.86
N ASN A 117 5.51 -2.18 -5.13
CA ASN A 117 6.44 -3.24 -5.52
C ASN A 117 6.01 -3.98 -6.80
N ALA A 118 4.71 -4.09 -7.06
CA ALA A 118 4.20 -4.71 -8.29
C ALA A 118 4.56 -3.90 -9.56
N LEU A 119 4.92 -2.61 -9.42
CA LEU A 119 5.35 -1.79 -10.56
C LEU A 119 6.67 -2.29 -11.18
N GLU A 120 7.54 -2.95 -10.41
CA GLU A 120 8.76 -3.57 -10.96
C GLU A 120 8.49 -4.80 -11.83
N GLY A 121 7.27 -5.34 -11.81
CA GLY A 121 6.90 -6.52 -12.59
C GLY A 121 7.49 -7.85 -12.08
N LYS A 122 8.12 -7.86 -10.91
CA LYS A 122 8.70 -9.08 -10.28
C LYS A 122 7.67 -9.94 -9.54
N GLY A 123 6.45 -9.43 -9.37
CA GLY A 123 5.38 -10.07 -8.60
C GLY A 123 5.45 -9.75 -7.10
N VAL A 124 4.30 -9.84 -6.43
CA VAL A 124 4.15 -9.64 -4.98
C VAL A 124 3.27 -10.75 -4.43
N HIS A 125 3.68 -11.38 -3.33
CA HIS A 125 2.88 -12.38 -2.64
C HIS A 125 2.35 -11.82 -1.33
N ILE A 126 1.02 -11.81 -1.18
CA ILE A 126 0.35 -11.50 0.07
C ILE A 126 -0.12 -12.82 0.68
N VAL A 127 0.43 -13.18 1.85
CA VAL A 127 0.16 -14.45 2.50
C VAL A 127 -0.82 -14.24 3.66
N THR A 128 -1.87 -15.03 3.69
CA THR A 128 -2.86 -15.06 4.78
C THR A 128 -2.87 -16.44 5.44
N VAL A 129 -3.56 -16.55 6.58
CA VAL A 129 -3.56 -17.78 7.40
C VAL A 129 -4.46 -18.90 6.84
N ASN A 130 -5.34 -18.61 5.87
CA ASN A 130 -6.21 -19.61 5.26
C ASN A 130 -6.75 -19.16 3.88
N ASP A 131 -7.21 -20.14 3.10
CA ASP A 131 -7.78 -19.96 1.76
C ASP A 131 -8.97 -19.01 1.70
N TYR A 132 -9.82 -18.98 2.75
CA TYR A 132 -10.96 -18.08 2.81
C TYR A 132 -10.51 -16.62 2.82
N LEU A 133 -9.55 -16.27 3.68
CA LEU A 133 -8.99 -14.92 3.76
C LEU A 133 -8.22 -14.58 2.48
N ALA A 134 -7.45 -15.51 1.93
CA ALA A 134 -6.76 -15.30 0.65
C ALA A 134 -7.74 -14.94 -0.47
N LYS A 135 -8.82 -15.72 -0.62
CA LYS A 135 -9.85 -15.47 -1.63
C LYS A 135 -10.58 -14.15 -1.40
N ARG A 136 -11.06 -13.90 -0.17
CA ARG A 136 -11.76 -12.67 0.19
C ARG A 136 -10.90 -11.43 -0.07
N ASP A 137 -9.65 -11.46 0.36
CA ASP A 137 -8.75 -10.32 0.25
C ASP A 137 -8.37 -10.07 -1.22
N ALA A 138 -8.15 -11.13 -2.01
CA ALA A 138 -7.94 -11.02 -3.44
C ALA A 138 -9.16 -10.43 -4.18
N GLU A 139 -10.38 -10.90 -3.88
CA GLU A 139 -11.60 -10.39 -4.52
C GLU A 139 -11.95 -8.96 -4.10
N TRP A 140 -11.58 -8.56 -2.88
CA TRP A 140 -11.91 -7.25 -2.34
C TRP A 140 -10.84 -6.20 -2.65
N MET A 141 -9.61 -6.42 -2.18
CA MET A 141 -8.48 -5.51 -2.41
C MET A 141 -7.99 -5.58 -3.86
N GLY A 142 -8.18 -6.71 -4.54
CA GLY A 142 -7.80 -6.85 -5.94
C GLY A 142 -8.50 -5.84 -6.84
N LYS A 143 -9.71 -5.40 -6.50
CA LYS A 143 -10.42 -4.34 -7.24
C LYS A 143 -9.59 -3.05 -7.33
N VAL A 144 -8.86 -2.69 -6.26
CA VAL A 144 -7.99 -1.50 -6.24
C VAL A 144 -6.83 -1.67 -7.21
N HIS A 145 -6.18 -2.84 -7.18
CA HIS A 145 -5.05 -3.16 -8.05
C HIS A 145 -5.46 -3.28 -9.53
N GLU A 146 -6.58 -3.95 -9.80
CA GLU A 146 -7.13 -4.14 -11.14
C GLU A 146 -7.64 -2.82 -11.74
N PHE A 147 -8.25 -1.96 -10.92
CA PHE A 147 -8.60 -0.61 -11.34
C PHE A 147 -7.35 0.14 -11.84
N LEU A 148 -6.22 0.02 -11.14
CA LEU A 148 -4.93 0.60 -11.53
C LEU A 148 -4.18 -0.20 -12.62
N GLY A 149 -4.83 -1.17 -13.26
CA GLY A 149 -4.27 -1.90 -14.40
C GLY A 149 -3.25 -2.99 -14.03
N LEU A 150 -3.20 -3.42 -12.77
CA LEU A 150 -2.46 -4.61 -12.36
C LEU A 150 -3.31 -5.87 -12.52
N LYS A 151 -2.67 -7.03 -12.55
CA LYS A 151 -3.35 -8.33 -12.50
C LYS A 151 -3.25 -8.89 -11.09
N VAL A 152 -4.33 -9.50 -10.62
CA VAL A 152 -4.39 -10.13 -9.30
C VAL A 152 -4.73 -11.60 -9.47
N GLY A 153 -4.00 -12.46 -8.78
CA GLY A 153 -4.24 -13.89 -8.73
C GLY A 153 -4.41 -14.35 -7.29
N VAL A 154 -5.06 -15.50 -7.11
CA VAL A 154 -5.17 -16.17 -5.81
C VAL A 154 -4.85 -17.65 -5.98
N ILE A 155 -4.09 -18.20 -5.05
CA ILE A 155 -3.73 -19.61 -5.01
C ILE A 155 -4.51 -20.28 -3.89
N LEU A 156 -5.36 -21.24 -4.23
CA LEU A 156 -6.19 -22.00 -3.30
C LEU A 156 -5.82 -23.49 -3.35
N ASN A 157 -6.03 -24.21 -2.25
CA ASN A 157 -5.64 -25.61 -2.15
C ASN A 157 -6.33 -26.50 -3.20
N SER A 158 -7.58 -26.20 -3.56
CA SER A 158 -8.36 -26.97 -4.55
C SER A 158 -7.91 -26.78 -6.00
N MET A 159 -7.01 -25.84 -6.30
CA MET A 159 -6.58 -25.53 -7.67
C MET A 159 -5.58 -26.55 -8.21
N LYS A 160 -5.72 -26.90 -9.49
CA LYS A 160 -4.76 -27.71 -10.25
C LYS A 160 -3.50 -26.89 -10.57
N ASN A 161 -2.41 -27.58 -10.90
CA ASN A 161 -1.11 -26.93 -11.15
C ASN A 161 -1.16 -25.87 -12.27
N ASP A 162 -1.95 -26.09 -13.33
CA ASP A 162 -2.05 -25.12 -14.43
C ASP A 162 -2.82 -23.85 -14.05
N GLU A 163 -3.73 -23.93 -13.08
CA GLU A 163 -4.48 -22.77 -12.57
C GLU A 163 -3.64 -21.89 -11.64
N ARG A 164 -2.51 -22.40 -11.13
CA ARG A 164 -1.60 -21.71 -10.20
C ARG A 164 -0.48 -20.93 -10.90
N ARG A 165 -0.39 -21.01 -12.22
CA ARG A 165 0.66 -20.39 -13.04
C ARG A 165 0.35 -18.94 -13.40
#